data_AF-A0A9E5W3H8-F1
#
_entry.id   AF-A0A9E5W3H8-F1
#
_cell.length_a   1.000
_cell.length_b   1.000
_cell.length_c   1.000
_cell.angle_alpha   90.00
_cell.angle_beta   90.00
_cell.angle_gamma   90.00
#
_symmetry.space_group_name_H-M   'P 1'
#
loop_
_entity.id
_entity.type
_entity.pdbx_description
1 polymer ?
#
loop_
_entity_poly.entity_id
_entity_poly.type
_entity_poly.pdbx_seq_one_letter_code
_entity_poly.pdbx_strand_id
1 'polypeptide(L)'
;MPDSLGRCGYCGSKQQLQRSVAPSKRNLIRTVNIESGLPVVQEGLARLEAELLRARHDGVQIVRVIHGWGSSGTGGKLRLACRAYLKQKLETRQIKSYIPGEEYYRSGGAGKNLLSRYPALKNSERKDRCNPGITFVEL
;
A
#
# COMPACT_ATOMS: atom_id res chain seq x y z
N MET A 1 41.13 12.46 -24.41
CA MET A 1 41.29 10.99 -24.36
C MET A 1 42.06 10.64 -23.08
N PRO A 2 41.65 9.69 -22.23
CA PRO A 2 40.37 9.54 -21.52
C PRO A 2 40.51 9.63 -19.97
N ASP A 3 39.37 9.90 -19.31
CA ASP A 3 38.94 9.55 -17.96
C ASP A 3 39.93 8.91 -16.97
N SER A 4 40.26 9.65 -15.90
CA SER A 4 40.91 9.13 -14.69
C SER A 4 40.07 9.41 -13.45
N LEU A 5 38.92 8.74 -13.32
CA LEU A 5 38.15 8.71 -12.07
C LEU A 5 37.69 7.28 -11.80
N GLY A 6 38.35 6.59 -10.86
CA GLY A 6 37.90 5.27 -10.42
C GLY A 6 38.94 4.35 -9.75
N ARG A 7 40.12 4.85 -9.36
CA ARG A 7 41.12 4.04 -8.65
C ARG A 7 41.61 4.76 -7.40
N CYS A 8 41.66 4.03 -6.30
CA CYS A 8 42.20 4.52 -5.03
C CYS A 8 43.72 4.66 -5.15
N GLY A 9 44.26 5.85 -4.81
CA GLY A 9 45.69 6.18 -4.94
C GLY A 9 46.63 5.49 -3.94
N TYR A 10 46.13 4.68 -3.01
CA TYR A 10 46.95 4.03 -1.98
C TYR A 10 47.21 2.54 -2.26
N CYS A 11 46.21 1.80 -2.78
CA CYS A 11 46.33 0.35 -3.05
C CYS A 11 46.01 -0.05 -4.50
N GLY A 12 45.70 0.91 -5.38
CA GLY A 12 45.43 0.66 -6.81
C GLY A 12 44.16 -0.14 -7.12
N SER A 13 43.36 -0.49 -6.12
CA SER A 13 42.12 -1.24 -6.30
C SER A 13 41.08 -0.40 -7.03
N LYS A 14 40.33 -1.02 -7.96
CA LYS A 14 39.18 -0.41 -8.63
C LYS A 14 38.12 -0.16 -7.56
N GLN A 15 37.94 1.10 -7.16
CA GLN A 15 36.90 1.43 -6.20
C GLN A 15 35.59 1.43 -6.99
N GLN A 16 34.84 0.33 -6.86
CA GLN A 16 33.49 0.23 -7.38
C GLN A 16 32.69 1.31 -6.65
N LEU A 17 32.56 2.48 -7.27
CA LEU A 17 31.68 3.56 -6.85
C LEU A 17 30.33 2.90 -6.59
N GLN A 18 30.03 2.66 -5.31
CA GLN A 18 28.73 2.21 -4.89
C GLN A 18 27.81 3.39 -5.15
N ARG A 19 27.32 3.49 -6.39
CA ARG A 19 26.16 4.30 -6.76
C ARG A 19 25.15 4.03 -5.66
N SER A 20 24.83 5.09 -4.94
CA SER A 20 23.89 5.13 -3.82
C SER A 20 22.75 4.17 -4.14
N VAL A 21 22.73 3.05 -3.43
CA VAL A 21 21.75 1.99 -3.63
C VAL A 21 20.40 2.65 -3.38
N ALA A 22 19.60 2.80 -4.46
CA ALA A 22 18.22 3.23 -4.37
C ALA A 22 17.53 2.45 -3.22
N PRO A 23 16.65 3.09 -2.43
CA PRO A 23 16.11 2.49 -1.22
C PRO A 23 15.61 1.07 -1.52
N SER A 24 16.20 0.12 -0.82
CA SER A 24 15.90 -1.32 -0.94
C SER A 24 14.39 -1.53 -0.85
N LYS A 25 13.84 -2.40 -1.71
CA LYS A 25 12.42 -2.80 -1.86
C LYS A 25 11.75 -3.37 -0.59
N ARG A 26 11.97 -2.81 0.58
CA ARG A 26 11.50 -3.35 1.86
C ARG A 26 10.15 -2.71 2.17
N ASN A 27 9.11 -3.38 1.69
CA ASN A 27 7.71 -3.22 2.10
C ASN A 27 7.00 -1.91 1.70
N LEU A 28 7.08 -1.51 0.42
CA LEU A 28 6.23 -0.44 -0.11
C LEU A 28 4.73 -0.75 0.06
N ILE A 29 4.35 -2.03 0.03
CA ILE A 29 2.96 -2.48 0.05
C ILE A 29 2.78 -3.57 1.11
N ARG A 30 1.85 -3.39 2.05
CA ARG A 30 1.41 -4.40 3.02
C ARG A 30 -0.02 -4.84 2.71
N THR A 31 -0.32 -6.13 2.85
CA THR A 31 -1.69 -6.64 2.73
C THR A 31 -2.23 -7.04 4.08
N VAL A 32 -3.44 -6.59 4.40
CA VAL A 32 -4.10 -6.81 5.67
C VAL A 32 -5.45 -7.44 5.41
N ASN A 33 -5.70 -8.61 5.99
CA ASN A 33 -7.02 -9.26 5.94
C ASN A 33 -7.77 -9.01 7.26
N ILE A 34 -8.80 -8.18 7.21
CA ILE A 34 -9.62 -7.84 8.37
C ILE A 34 -10.91 -8.66 8.45
N GLU A 35 -11.25 -9.45 7.43
CA GLU A 35 -12.37 -10.41 7.46
C GLU A 35 -11.97 -11.78 8.08
N SER A 36 -10.68 -11.99 8.32
CA SER A 36 -10.15 -13.24 8.86
C SER A 36 -10.79 -13.59 10.22
N GLY A 37 -11.38 -14.78 10.30
CA GLY A 37 -12.06 -15.28 11.51
C GLY A 37 -13.49 -14.76 11.69
N LEU A 38 -14.12 -14.19 10.66
CA LEU A 38 -15.50 -13.66 10.69
C LEU A 38 -15.77 -12.72 11.88
N PRO A 39 -14.90 -11.72 12.13
CA PRO A 39 -15.01 -10.89 13.32
C PRO A 39 -16.26 -10.00 13.26
N VAL A 40 -16.73 -9.58 14.44
CA VAL A 40 -17.66 -8.45 14.54
C VAL A 40 -16.99 -7.18 14.01
N VAL A 41 -17.79 -6.22 13.54
CA VAL A 41 -17.30 -5.00 12.88
C VAL A 41 -16.26 -4.25 13.71
N GLN A 42 -16.49 -4.10 15.02
CA GLN A 42 -15.57 -3.41 15.92
C GLN A 42 -14.18 -4.07 15.97
N GLU A 43 -14.14 -5.39 16.04
CA GLU A 43 -12.90 -6.17 16.05
C GLU A 43 -12.15 -6.03 14.72
N GLY A 44 -12.87 -6.06 13.59
CA GLY A 44 -12.28 -5.82 12.28
C GLY A 44 -11.66 -4.43 12.15
N LEU A 45 -12.30 -3.39 12.72
CA LEU A 45 -11.78 -2.02 12.73
C LEU A 45 -10.58 -1.85 13.66
N ALA A 46 -10.61 -2.46 14.86
CA ALA A 46 -9.48 -2.43 15.78
C ALA A 46 -8.22 -3.06 15.14
N ARG A 47 -8.41 -4.18 14.42
CA ARG A 47 -7.32 -4.80 13.63
C ARG A 47 -6.82 -3.88 12.53
N LEU A 48 -7.72 -3.22 11.79
CA LEU A 48 -7.34 -2.25 10.77
C LEU A 48 -6.51 -1.11 11.36
N GLU A 49 -6.92 -0.56 12.50
CA GLU A 49 -6.18 0.50 13.20
C GLU A 49 -4.77 0.05 13.57
N ALA A 50 -4.66 -1.09 14.23
CA ALA A 50 -3.39 -1.63 14.67
C ALA A 50 -2.43 -1.90 13.48
N GLU A 51 -2.97 -2.39 12.36
CA GLU A 51 -2.18 -2.61 11.15
C GLU A 51 -1.76 -1.31 10.44
N LEU A 52 -2.62 -0.28 10.43
CA LEU A 52 -2.22 1.03 9.89
C LEU A 52 -1.11 1.67 10.72
N LEU A 53 -1.17 1.54 12.05
CA LEU A 53 -0.10 2.01 12.94
C LEU A 53 1.20 1.25 12.72
N ARG A 54 1.14 -0.09 12.65
CA ARG A 54 2.30 -0.93 12.32
C ARG A 54 2.89 -0.58 10.96
N ALA A 55 2.04 -0.42 9.95
CA ALA A 55 2.46 -0.06 8.60
C ALA A 55 3.20 1.30 8.57
N ARG A 56 2.74 2.30 9.32
CA ARG A 56 3.46 3.58 9.45
C ARG A 56 4.82 3.40 10.10
N HIS A 57 4.88 2.67 11.21
CA HIS A 57 6.11 2.40 11.93
C HIS A 57 7.13 1.69 11.03
N ASP A 58 6.66 0.73 10.23
CA ASP A 58 7.49 -0.06 9.33
C ASP A 58 7.84 0.67 8.02
N GLY A 59 7.43 1.93 7.85
CA GLY A 59 7.71 2.74 6.66
C GLY A 59 6.96 2.28 5.41
N VAL A 60 5.85 1.54 5.57
CA VAL A 60 5.00 1.09 4.47
C VAL A 60 4.27 2.29 3.87
N GLN A 61 4.23 2.35 2.54
CA GLN A 61 3.57 3.45 1.83
C GLN A 61 2.13 3.12 1.46
N ILE A 62 1.85 1.87 1.11
CA ILE A 62 0.52 1.39 0.70
C ILE A 62 0.06 0.22 1.57
N VAL A 63 -1.16 0.29 2.06
CA VAL A 63 -1.85 -0.82 2.74
C VAL A 63 -3.02 -1.29 1.88
N ARG A 64 -2.98 -2.55 1.43
CA ARG A 64 -4.09 -3.24 0.77
C ARG A 64 -4.93 -3.93 1.84
N VAL A 65 -6.11 -3.38 2.10
CA VAL A 65 -7.07 -3.91 3.07
C VAL A 65 -8.02 -4.85 2.35
N ILE A 66 -8.18 -6.07 2.85
CA ILE A 66 -9.15 -7.07 2.40
C ILE A 66 -10.24 -7.14 3.47
N HIS A 67 -11.43 -6.64 3.11
CA HIS A 67 -12.58 -6.54 4.03
C HIS A 67 -13.78 -7.39 3.57
N GLY A 68 -13.62 -8.18 2.49
CA GLY A 68 -14.66 -9.03 1.91
C GLY A 68 -15.62 -8.31 0.95
N TRP A 69 -16.20 -9.06 0.01
CA TRP A 69 -17.05 -8.55 -1.09
C TRP A 69 -18.39 -7.94 -0.64
N GLY A 70 -18.93 -8.38 0.51
CA GLY A 70 -20.08 -7.80 1.20
C GLY A 70 -21.30 -7.45 0.33
N SER A 71 -22.10 -8.44 -0.08
CA SER A 71 -23.28 -8.22 -0.93
C SER A 71 -24.63 -8.11 -0.19
N SER A 72 -24.87 -8.72 0.98
CA SER A 72 -26.20 -8.64 1.64
C SER A 72 -26.25 -9.00 3.15
N GLY A 73 -25.10 -9.04 3.86
CA GLY A 73 -25.06 -9.48 5.26
C GLY A 73 -23.95 -8.82 6.10
N THR A 74 -23.42 -9.53 7.11
CA THR A 74 -22.37 -9.04 8.03
C THR A 74 -21.13 -8.50 7.32
N GLY A 75 -20.72 -9.11 6.19
CA GLY A 75 -19.59 -8.61 5.37
C GLY A 75 -19.84 -7.25 4.71
N GLY A 76 -21.10 -6.91 4.41
CA GLY A 76 -21.46 -5.58 3.92
C GLY A 76 -21.30 -4.51 5.00
N LYS A 77 -21.61 -4.85 6.26
CA LYS A 77 -21.42 -3.95 7.42
C LYS A 77 -19.94 -3.64 7.63
N LEU A 78 -19.06 -4.64 7.49
CA LEU A 78 -17.61 -4.43 7.61
C LEU A 78 -17.07 -3.53 6.50
N ARG A 79 -17.46 -3.74 5.24
CA ARG A 79 -17.11 -2.85 4.11
C ARG A 79 -17.51 -1.39 4.39
N LEU A 80 -18.76 -1.15 4.78
CA LEU A 80 -19.27 0.19 5.06
C LEU A 80 -18.51 0.85 6.22
N ALA A 81 -18.34 0.11 7.31
CA ALA A 81 -17.63 0.61 8.49
C ALA A 81 -16.16 0.92 8.18
N CYS A 82 -15.49 0.10 7.38
CA CYS A 82 -14.11 0.35 6.96
C CYS A 82 -13.99 1.61 6.11
N ARG A 83 -14.90 1.82 5.15
CA ARG A 83 -14.92 3.05 4.35
C ARG A 83 -15.19 4.28 5.21
N ALA A 84 -16.13 4.20 6.15
CA ALA A 84 -16.42 5.28 7.08
C ALA A 84 -15.20 5.61 7.96
N TYR A 85 -14.53 4.59 8.48
CA TYR A 85 -13.31 4.73 9.27
C TYR A 85 -12.16 5.35 8.45
N LEU A 86 -11.91 4.87 7.23
CA LEU A 86 -10.88 5.45 6.37
C LEU A 86 -11.17 6.90 5.99
N LYS A 87 -12.44 7.25 5.78
CA LYS A 87 -12.86 8.64 5.56
C LYS A 87 -12.51 9.52 6.77
N GLN A 88 -12.83 9.07 7.99
CA GLN A 88 -12.44 9.77 9.21
C GLN A 88 -10.91 9.93 9.34
N LYS A 89 -10.14 8.89 8.98
CA LYS A 89 -8.67 8.94 8.98
C LYS A 89 -8.11 9.89 7.92
N LEU A 90 -8.80 10.08 6.80
CA LEU A 90 -8.45 11.08 5.79
C LEU A 90 -8.73 12.49 6.30
N GLU A 91 -9.90 12.71 6.90
CA GLU A 91 -10.30 14.01 7.48
C GLU A 91 -9.36 14.44 8.62
N THR A 92 -8.91 13.48 9.43
CA THR A 92 -7.92 13.72 10.50
C THR A 92 -6.47 13.73 10.00
N ARG A 93 -6.24 13.72 8.68
CA ARG A 93 -4.92 13.72 8.03
C ARG A 93 -3.98 12.60 8.49
N GLN A 94 -4.55 11.51 8.99
CA GLN A 94 -3.77 10.32 9.28
C GLN A 94 -3.38 9.67 7.95
N ILE A 95 -4.29 9.44 7.02
CA ILE A 95 -3.96 8.86 5.70
C ILE A 95 -3.91 9.94 4.62
N LYS A 96 -3.13 9.71 3.55
CA LYS A 96 -3.05 10.63 2.39
C LYS A 96 -4.23 10.45 1.45
N SER A 97 -4.58 9.20 1.17
CA SER A 97 -5.71 8.86 0.29
C SER A 97 -6.14 7.42 0.51
N TYR A 98 -7.35 7.07 0.06
CA TYR A 98 -7.76 5.67 -0.07
C TYR A 98 -8.50 5.47 -1.39
N ILE A 99 -8.38 4.27 -1.97
CA ILE A 99 -8.94 3.91 -3.27
C ILE A 99 -9.65 2.57 -3.13
N PRO A 100 -10.98 2.54 -3.23
CA PRO A 100 -11.74 1.29 -3.32
C PRO A 100 -11.30 0.46 -4.55
N GLY A 101 -11.29 -0.87 -4.44
CA GLY A 101 -10.88 -1.74 -5.54
C GLY A 101 -11.77 -1.65 -6.80
N GLU A 102 -13.00 -1.17 -6.65
CA GLU A 102 -13.91 -0.82 -7.77
C GLU A 102 -13.42 0.40 -8.58
N GLU A 103 -12.66 1.31 -7.96
CA GLU A 103 -12.11 2.52 -8.59
C GLU A 103 -10.64 2.38 -8.99
N TYR A 104 -10.00 1.28 -8.59
CA TYR A 104 -8.58 1.02 -8.78
C TYR A 104 -8.13 0.95 -10.24
N TYR A 105 -8.99 0.45 -11.15
CA TYR A 105 -8.67 0.31 -12.58
C TYR A 105 -9.47 1.28 -13.47
N ARG A 106 -10.19 2.26 -12.90
CA ARG A 106 -10.98 3.19 -13.70
C ARG A 106 -10.06 4.10 -14.53
N SER A 107 -10.20 4.05 -15.86
CA SER A 107 -9.39 4.86 -16.79
C SER A 107 -9.48 6.35 -16.43
N GLY A 108 -8.32 6.95 -16.11
CA GLY A 108 -8.19 8.38 -15.80
C GLY A 108 -8.41 8.77 -14.34
N GLY A 109 -8.66 7.82 -13.43
CA GLY A 109 -8.96 8.11 -12.02
C GLY A 109 -7.77 8.02 -11.05
N ALA A 110 -8.06 8.14 -9.75
CA ALA A 110 -7.10 8.05 -8.66
C ALA A 110 -6.27 6.74 -8.70
N GLY A 111 -6.87 5.63 -9.13
CA GLY A 111 -6.20 4.33 -9.27
C GLY A 111 -5.04 4.35 -10.28
N LYS A 112 -5.18 5.04 -11.40
CA LYS A 112 -4.10 5.21 -12.39
C LYS A 112 -2.93 6.01 -11.81
N ASN A 113 -3.21 7.05 -11.05
CA ASN A 113 -2.18 7.84 -10.37
C ASN A 113 -1.45 6.99 -9.32
N LEU A 114 -2.18 6.20 -8.53
CA LEU A 114 -1.59 5.26 -7.58
C LEU A 114 -0.66 4.25 -8.26
N LEU A 115 -1.10 3.61 -9.34
CA LEU A 115 -0.30 2.67 -10.14
C LEU A 115 0.95 3.31 -10.76
N SER A 116 0.88 4.61 -11.10
CA SER A 116 2.02 5.38 -11.58
C SER A 116 3.04 5.66 -10.48
N ARG A 117 2.57 5.98 -9.26
CA ARG A 117 3.43 6.23 -8.08
C ARG A 117 4.05 4.95 -7.53
N TYR A 118 3.30 3.83 -7.57
CA TYR A 118 3.71 2.55 -6.99
C TYR A 118 3.65 1.41 -8.03
N PRO A 119 4.66 1.29 -8.92
CA PRO A 119 4.67 0.26 -9.97
C PRO A 119 4.61 -1.18 -9.44
N ALA A 120 5.00 -1.41 -8.18
CA ALA A 120 4.94 -2.73 -7.54
C ALA A 120 3.51 -3.30 -7.44
N LEU A 121 2.48 -2.44 -7.46
CA LEU A 121 1.08 -2.83 -7.47
C LEU A 121 0.63 -3.46 -8.80
N LYS A 122 1.38 -3.25 -9.90
CA LYS A 122 1.08 -3.85 -11.22
C LYS A 122 1.14 -5.38 -11.20
N ASN A 123 1.94 -5.95 -10.30
CA ASN A 123 2.07 -7.41 -10.15
C ASN A 123 0.76 -8.07 -9.69
N SER A 124 -0.04 -7.39 -8.87
CA SER A 124 -1.32 -7.89 -8.36
C SER A 124 -2.54 -7.28 -9.07
N GLU A 125 -2.32 -6.34 -10.00
CA GLU A 125 -3.36 -5.57 -10.70
C GLU A 125 -4.47 -6.44 -11.31
N ARG A 126 -4.12 -7.54 -12.00
CA ARG A 126 -5.11 -8.41 -12.64
C ARG A 126 -6.10 -9.04 -11.66
N LYS A 127 -5.69 -9.28 -10.41
CA LYS A 127 -6.52 -9.86 -9.34
C LYS A 127 -7.28 -8.77 -8.56
N ASP A 128 -6.69 -7.60 -8.46
CA ASP A 128 -7.20 -6.50 -7.66
C ASP A 128 -8.18 -5.58 -8.44
N ARG A 129 -8.14 -5.61 -9.78
CA ARG A 129 -9.03 -4.81 -10.63
C ARG A 129 -10.51 -5.14 -10.39
N CYS A 130 -11.33 -4.09 -10.24
CA CYS A 130 -12.77 -4.17 -10.04
C CYS A 130 -13.18 -5.05 -8.84
N ASN A 131 -12.31 -5.21 -7.84
CA ASN A 131 -12.56 -6.05 -6.69
C ASN A 131 -13.20 -5.22 -5.56
N PRO A 132 -14.51 -5.33 -5.29
CA PRO A 132 -15.18 -4.53 -4.28
C PRO A 132 -14.80 -4.89 -2.84
N GLY A 133 -14.15 -6.03 -2.62
CA GLY A 133 -13.74 -6.50 -1.29
C GLY A 133 -12.36 -6.05 -0.85
N ILE A 134 -11.70 -5.21 -1.65
CA ILE A 134 -10.41 -4.62 -1.28
C ILE A 134 -10.48 -3.11 -1.32
N THR A 135 -9.65 -2.48 -0.49
CA THR A 135 -9.40 -1.04 -0.50
C THR A 135 -7.91 -0.79 -0.32
N PHE A 136 -7.35 0.07 -1.17
CA PHE A 136 -5.97 0.53 -1.04
C PHE A 136 -5.93 1.80 -0.20
N VAL A 137 -4.96 1.90 0.70
CA VAL A 137 -4.76 3.05 1.59
C VAL A 137 -3.34 3.54 1.42
N GLU A 138 -3.18 4.84 1.16
CA GLU A 138 -1.89 5.51 1.07
C GLU A 138 -1.60 6.22 2.39
N LEU A 139 -0.47 5.89 3.01
CA LEU A 139 -0.01 6.41 4.30
C LEU A 139 0.85 7.66 4.15
#